data_AF-A0A1X7U925-F1
#
_entry.id   AF-A0A1X7U925-F1
#
_cell.length_a   1.000
_cell.length_b   1.000
_cell.length_c   1.000
_cell.angle_alpha   90.00
_cell.angle_beta   90.00
_cell.angle_gamma   90.00
#
_symmetry.space_group_name_H-M   'P 1'
#
loop_
_entity.id
_entity.type
_entity.pdbx_description
1 polymer ?
#
loop_
_entity_poly.entity_id
_entity_poly.type
_entity_poly.pdbx_seq_one_letter_code
_entity_poly.pdbx_strand_id
1 'polypeptide(L)'
;WYADDASACAGLEALKDWLLRLLKEGPKFGYSPKPSKSYVVVNERSIERARILFSPLGVNVVTSHRFLGGVVGDREGQTGFIKSRVEKWSHILNRLAEIAVEQPQAAYAALTKSIQNKWQFTQRLIPNCQQALTDIEHLLANSILPAIFGCEISHPGEKCLLSSYSFWPSSCPQSDRDL
;
A
#
# COMPACT_ATOMS: atom_id res chain seq x y z
N TRP A 1 -17.29 5.73 0.67
CA TRP A 1 -17.64 5.35 2.05
C TRP A 1 -17.18 3.94 2.29
N TYR A 2 -16.38 3.74 3.34
CA TYR A 2 -15.98 2.44 3.82
C TYR A 2 -16.09 2.47 5.35
N ALA A 3 -17.11 1.80 5.90
CA ALA A 3 -17.51 2.01 7.29
C ALA A 3 -17.72 3.52 7.60
N ASP A 4 -17.05 4.06 8.61
CA ASP A 4 -17.08 5.48 8.99
C ASP A 4 -16.15 6.37 8.16
N ASP A 5 -15.27 5.78 7.33
CA ASP A 5 -14.39 6.52 6.43
C ASP A 5 -15.16 7.00 5.18
N ALA A 6 -15.60 8.25 5.25
CA ALA A 6 -16.15 8.98 4.10
C ALA A 6 -15.01 9.67 3.32
N SER A 7 -15.09 9.61 2.00
CA SER A 7 -14.11 10.24 1.10
C SER A 7 -14.83 10.85 -0.10
N ALA A 8 -14.33 11.98 -0.59
CA ALA A 8 -14.83 12.66 -1.77
C ALA A 8 -13.65 13.21 -2.59
N CYS A 9 -13.84 13.35 -3.90
CA CYS A 9 -12.88 13.97 -4.82
C CYS A 9 -13.61 15.06 -5.61
N ALA A 10 -13.20 16.32 -5.43
CA ALA A 10 -13.74 17.49 -6.12
C ALA A 10 -12.78 18.68 -5.97
N GLY A 11 -13.11 19.82 -6.59
CA GLY A 11 -12.41 21.09 -6.32
C GLY A 11 -12.51 21.52 -4.85
N LEU A 12 -11.56 22.33 -4.39
CA LEU A 12 -11.41 22.68 -2.97
C LEU A 12 -12.67 23.31 -2.37
N GLU A 13 -13.33 24.20 -3.11
CA GLU A 13 -14.57 24.86 -2.69
C GLU A 13 -15.71 23.86 -2.55
N ALA A 14 -15.87 22.98 -3.54
CA ALA A 14 -16.90 21.94 -3.51
C ALA A 14 -16.65 20.93 -2.37
N LEU A 15 -15.38 20.57 -2.11
CA LEU A 15 -15.01 19.73 -0.96
C LEU A 15 -15.30 20.39 0.37
N LYS A 16 -15.03 21.69 0.49
CA LYS A 16 -15.35 22.47 1.69
C LYS A 16 -16.85 22.50 1.93
N ASP A 17 -17.65 22.79 0.91
CA ASP A 17 -19.10 22.79 1.00
C ASP A 17 -19.66 21.41 1.34
N TRP A 18 -19.09 20.35 0.74
CA TRP A 18 -19.43 18.98 1.07
C TRP A 18 -19.16 18.65 2.54
N LEU A 19 -17.98 19.01 3.07
CA LEU A 19 -17.64 18.79 4.48
C LEU A 19 -18.57 19.56 5.42
N LEU A 20 -18.85 20.83 5.13
CA LEU A 20 -19.75 21.65 5.95
C LEU A 20 -21.17 21.08 5.98
N ARG A 21 -21.67 20.61 4.84
CA ARG A 21 -22.96 19.89 4.77
C ARG A 21 -22.92 18.60 5.56
N LEU A 22 -21.83 17.86 5.47
CA LEU A 22 -21.66 16.59 6.19
C LEU A 22 -21.60 16.80 7.71
N LEU A 23 -20.96 17.88 8.19
CA LEU A 23 -20.95 18.26 9.60
C LEU A 23 -22.33 18.67 10.11
N LYS A 24 -23.13 19.34 9.27
CA LYS A 24 -24.48 19.79 9.62
C LYS A 24 -25.51 18.66 9.59
N GLU A 25 -25.48 17.84 8.55
CA GLU A 25 -26.51 16.85 8.26
C GLU A 25 -26.15 15.47 8.81
N GLY A 26 -24.86 15.12 8.84
CA GLY A 26 -24.37 13.82 9.32
C GLY A 26 -24.93 13.42 10.69
N PRO A 27 -24.92 14.30 11.72
CA PRO A 27 -25.41 13.95 13.04
C PRO A 27 -26.86 13.48 13.07
N LYS A 28 -27.70 13.95 12.13
CA LYS A 28 -29.11 13.52 12.00
C LYS A 28 -29.24 12.04 11.61
N PHE A 29 -28.19 11.48 11.00
CA PHE A 29 -28.09 10.08 10.58
C PHE A 29 -27.14 9.27 11.47
N GLY A 30 -26.76 9.80 12.64
CA GLY A 30 -25.83 9.14 13.56
C GLY A 30 -24.36 9.20 13.12
N TYR A 31 -24.03 9.96 12.06
CA TYR A 31 -22.66 10.12 11.58
C TYR A 31 -22.06 11.45 12.04
N SER A 32 -21.03 11.42 12.89
CA SER A 32 -20.37 12.63 13.38
C SER A 32 -18.93 12.72 12.85
N PRO A 33 -18.71 13.44 11.74
CA PRO A 33 -17.36 13.60 11.18
C PRO A 33 -16.45 14.31 12.19
N LYS A 34 -15.18 13.91 12.24
CA LYS A 34 -14.16 14.54 13.08
C LYS A 34 -13.13 15.25 12.19
N PRO A 35 -13.25 16.57 11.97
CA PRO A 35 -12.33 17.31 11.10
C PRO A 35 -10.86 17.13 11.45
N SER A 36 -10.53 17.04 12.75
CA SER A 36 -9.16 16.81 13.24
C SER A 36 -8.54 15.47 12.83
N LYS A 37 -9.38 14.49 12.46
CA LYS A 37 -8.96 13.20 11.89
C LYS A 37 -9.11 13.15 10.37
N SER A 38 -9.68 14.18 9.76
CA SER A 38 -9.86 14.27 8.32
C SER A 38 -8.62 14.85 7.65
N TYR A 39 -8.41 14.46 6.40
CA TYR A 39 -7.29 14.89 5.57
C TYR A 39 -7.81 15.36 4.22
N VAL A 40 -7.28 16.49 3.75
CA VAL A 40 -7.40 16.95 2.37
C VAL A 40 -6.05 16.72 1.69
N VAL A 41 -6.05 15.83 0.70
CA VAL A 41 -4.87 15.50 -0.10
C VAL A 41 -4.89 16.35 -1.37
N VAL A 42 -3.87 17.16 -1.58
CA VAL A 42 -3.79 18.11 -2.70
C VAL A 42 -2.41 18.09 -3.34
N ASN A 43 -2.31 18.57 -4.58
CA ASN A 43 -0.99 18.79 -5.18
C ASN A 43 -0.25 19.95 -4.49
N GLU A 44 1.08 19.97 -4.62
CA GLU A 44 1.94 21.01 -4.06
C GLU A 44 1.49 22.43 -4.45
N ARG A 45 1.04 22.59 -5.71
CA ARG A 45 0.59 23.89 -6.25
C ARG A 45 -0.64 24.46 -5.53
N SER A 46 -1.48 23.61 -4.94
CA SER A 46 -2.73 24.02 -4.28
C SER A 46 -2.65 23.93 -2.76
N ILE A 47 -1.50 23.56 -2.18
CA ILE A 47 -1.36 23.33 -0.74
C ILE A 47 -1.68 24.58 0.07
N GLU A 48 -1.23 25.75 -0.39
CA GLU A 48 -1.45 27.00 0.34
C GLU A 48 -2.92 27.41 0.30
N ARG A 49 -3.56 27.31 -0.86
CA ARG A 49 -5.01 27.55 -0.98
C ARG A 49 -5.81 26.58 -0.13
N ALA A 50 -5.42 25.31 -0.09
CA ALA A 50 -6.07 24.32 0.75
C ALA A 50 -5.90 24.63 2.24
N ARG A 51 -4.71 25.05 2.71
CA ARG A 51 -4.50 25.48 4.10
C ARG A 51 -5.41 26.63 4.50
N ILE A 52 -5.51 27.67 3.66
CA ILE A 52 -6.41 28.81 3.88
C ILE A 52 -7.87 28.35 4.06
N LEU A 53 -8.32 27.38 3.26
CA LEU A 53 -9.71 26.92 3.27
C LEU A 53 -10.03 25.92 4.39
N PHE A 54 -9.10 25.02 4.72
CA PHE A 54 -9.36 23.83 5.53
C PHE A 54 -8.73 23.86 6.93
N SER A 55 -7.62 24.59 7.14
CA SER A 55 -7.03 24.72 8.47
C SER A 55 -7.96 25.38 9.49
N PRO A 56 -8.76 26.41 9.16
CA PRO A 56 -9.77 26.95 10.08
C PRO A 56 -10.87 25.95 10.48
N LEU A 57 -11.10 24.92 9.65
CA LEU A 57 -12.04 23.84 9.93
C LEU A 57 -11.42 22.72 10.78
N GLY A 58 -10.13 22.83 11.11
CA GLY A 58 -9.38 21.81 11.84
C GLY A 58 -9.03 20.59 11.00
N VAL A 59 -9.07 20.69 9.67
CA VAL A 59 -8.73 19.58 8.75
C VAL A 59 -7.25 19.63 8.39
N ASN A 60 -6.61 18.45 8.37
CA ASN A 60 -5.20 18.33 8.01
C ASN A 60 -5.03 18.48 6.48
N VAL A 61 -4.08 19.28 6.04
CA VAL A 61 -3.77 19.48 4.62
C VAL A 61 -2.40 18.87 4.32
N VAL A 62 -2.35 17.92 3.40
CA VAL A 62 -1.16 17.12 3.07
C VAL A 62 -1.07 16.89 1.57
N THR A 63 0.12 16.55 1.07
CA THR A 63 0.33 16.17 -0.34
C THR A 63 0.16 14.69 -0.59
N SER A 64 0.28 13.87 0.46
CA SER A 64 -0.03 12.45 0.42
C SER A 64 -0.56 11.94 1.76
N HIS A 65 -1.40 10.91 1.70
CA HIS A 65 -1.97 10.28 2.89
C HIS A 65 -2.31 8.81 2.66
N ARG A 66 -2.28 8.02 3.72
CA ARG A 66 -2.73 6.61 3.68
C ARG A 66 -4.24 6.55 3.60
N PHE A 67 -4.76 5.73 2.68
CA PHE A 67 -6.20 5.56 2.50
C PHE A 67 -6.54 4.11 2.10
N LEU A 68 -7.46 3.48 2.83
CA LEU A 68 -7.97 2.11 2.59
C LEU A 68 -6.88 1.06 2.30
N GLY A 69 -5.78 1.13 3.04
CA GLY A 69 -4.65 0.19 2.90
C GLY A 69 -3.61 0.60 1.86
N GLY A 70 -3.89 1.60 1.02
CA GLY A 70 -2.95 2.23 0.09
C GLY A 70 -2.52 3.63 0.52
N VAL A 71 -2.16 4.43 -0.48
CA VAL A 71 -1.71 5.83 -0.34
C VAL A 71 -2.23 6.62 -1.54
N VAL A 72 -2.72 7.82 -1.27
CA VAL A 72 -3.19 8.79 -2.27
C VAL A 72 -2.29 10.01 -2.18
N GLY A 73 -1.97 10.63 -3.31
CA GLY A 73 -1.19 11.87 -3.35
C GLY A 73 0.02 11.80 -4.26
N ASP A 74 1.02 12.60 -3.93
CA ASP A 74 2.25 12.75 -4.70
C ASP A 74 3.09 11.47 -4.82
N ARG A 75 4.00 11.47 -5.81
CA ARG A 75 4.89 10.34 -6.08
C ARG A 75 5.83 10.05 -4.91
N GLU A 76 6.30 11.09 -4.23
CA GLU A 76 7.20 10.95 -3.08
C GLU A 76 6.52 10.17 -1.95
N GLY A 77 5.28 10.52 -1.60
CA GLY A 77 4.49 9.79 -0.62
C GLY A 77 4.20 8.35 -1.02
N GLN A 78 3.92 8.10 -2.30
CA GLN A 78 3.74 6.75 -2.84
C GLN A 78 5.02 5.92 -2.72
N THR A 79 6.16 6.46 -3.12
CA THR A 79 7.46 5.80 -3.01
C THR A 79 7.84 5.53 -1.56
N GLY A 80 7.68 6.51 -0.66
CA GLY A 80 7.94 6.35 0.77
C GLY A 80 7.06 5.26 1.41
N PHE A 81 5.78 5.23 1.03
CA PHE A 81 4.87 4.17 1.49
C PHE A 81 5.33 2.79 1.04
N ILE A 82 5.63 2.59 -0.26
CA ILE A 82 6.08 1.29 -0.78
C ILE A 82 7.39 0.87 -0.11
N LYS A 83 8.36 1.77 0.00
CA LYS A 83 9.64 1.48 0.65
C LYS A 83 9.45 0.98 2.08
N SER A 84 8.60 1.65 2.86
CA SER A 84 8.28 1.23 4.23
C SER A 84 7.62 -0.16 4.32
N ARG A 85 6.88 -0.58 3.28
CA ARG A 85 6.27 -1.91 3.18
C ARG A 85 7.31 -2.96 2.83
N VAL A 86 8.14 -2.66 1.84
CA VAL A 86 9.24 -3.53 1.40
C VAL A 86 10.17 -3.80 2.56
N GLU A 87 10.63 -2.78 3.29
CA GLU A 87 11.50 -2.96 4.46
C GLU A 87 10.89 -3.92 5.51
N LYS A 88 9.59 -3.77 5.80
CA LYS A 88 8.88 -4.65 6.73
C LYS A 88 8.77 -6.09 6.21
N TRP A 89 8.46 -6.26 4.93
CA TRP A 89 8.36 -7.59 4.34
C TRP A 89 9.72 -8.26 4.24
N SER A 90 10.77 -7.52 3.86
CA SER A 90 12.15 -8.01 3.85
C SER A 90 12.58 -8.52 5.23
N HIS A 91 12.25 -7.77 6.30
CA HIS A 91 12.51 -8.24 7.66
C HIS A 91 11.77 -9.55 7.98
N ILE A 92 10.49 -9.65 7.62
CA ILE A 92 9.71 -10.88 7.84
C ILE A 92 10.27 -12.06 7.01
N LEU A 93 10.67 -11.81 5.76
CA LEU A 93 11.24 -12.84 4.89
C LEU A 93 12.57 -13.37 5.45
N ASN A 94 13.44 -12.51 5.96
CA ASN A 94 14.67 -12.97 6.62
C ASN A 94 14.36 -13.92 7.79
N ARG A 95 13.39 -13.58 8.63
CA ARG A 95 12.97 -14.47 9.74
C ARG A 95 12.29 -15.74 9.26
N LEU A 96 11.51 -15.67 8.18
CA LEU A 96 10.93 -16.86 7.55
C LEU A 96 11.99 -17.78 6.95
N ALA A 97 13.10 -17.23 6.44
CA ALA A 97 14.20 -18.04 5.91
C ALA A 97 14.90 -18.82 7.04
N GLU A 98 15.10 -18.21 8.21
CA GLU A 98 15.62 -18.90 9.40
C GLU A 98 14.69 -20.05 9.82
N ILE A 99 13.37 -19.81 9.87
CA ILE A 99 12.38 -20.83 10.26
C ILE A 99 12.28 -21.95 9.22
N ALA A 100 12.46 -21.63 7.93
CA ALA A 100 12.32 -22.59 6.84
C ALA A 100 13.31 -23.76 6.94
N VAL A 101 14.46 -23.56 7.58
CA VAL A 101 15.47 -24.62 7.80
C VAL A 101 14.89 -25.78 8.62
N GLU A 102 14.14 -25.46 9.68
CA GLU A 102 13.55 -26.47 10.57
C GLU A 102 12.10 -26.82 10.17
N GLN A 103 11.36 -25.86 9.64
CA GLN A 103 9.92 -25.95 9.38
C GLN A 103 9.55 -25.43 7.97
N PRO A 104 10.03 -26.07 6.89
CA PRO A 104 9.88 -25.56 5.53
C PRO A 104 8.42 -25.43 5.10
N GLN A 105 7.55 -26.37 5.49
CA GLN A 105 6.11 -26.33 5.18
C GLN A 105 5.40 -25.17 5.86
N ALA A 106 5.74 -24.88 7.13
CA ALA A 106 5.15 -23.76 7.87
C ALA A 106 5.62 -22.42 7.30
N ALA A 107 6.91 -22.31 6.97
CA ALA A 107 7.48 -21.13 6.33
C ALA A 107 6.84 -20.87 4.96
N TYR A 108 6.66 -21.92 4.14
CA TYR A 108 5.99 -21.81 2.84
C TYR A 108 4.53 -21.39 2.96
N ALA A 109 3.79 -21.93 3.94
CA ALA A 109 2.42 -21.51 4.21
C ALA A 109 2.36 -20.04 4.64
N ALA A 110 3.25 -19.59 5.54
CA ALA A 110 3.32 -18.19 5.96
C ALA A 110 3.66 -17.25 4.80
N LEU A 111 4.60 -17.64 3.93
CA LEU A 111 4.96 -16.90 2.72
C LEU A 111 3.75 -16.71 1.81
N THR A 112 3.14 -17.81 1.37
CA THR A 112 2.08 -17.80 0.34
C THR A 112 0.74 -17.29 0.86
N LYS A 113 0.41 -17.54 2.13
CA LYS A 113 -0.87 -17.12 2.74
C LYS A 113 -0.83 -15.75 3.39
N SER A 114 0.35 -15.21 3.70
CA SER A 114 0.49 -13.88 4.32
C SER A 114 1.22 -12.89 3.44
N ILE A 115 2.53 -13.08 3.24
CA ILE A 115 3.40 -12.04 2.65
C ILE A 115 3.07 -11.85 1.17
N GLN A 116 2.84 -12.95 0.44
CA GLN A 116 2.44 -12.89 -0.95
C GLN A 116 1.15 -12.10 -1.17
N ASN A 117 0.13 -12.38 -0.35
CA ASN A 117 -1.14 -11.66 -0.41
C ASN A 117 -0.99 -10.16 -0.11
N LYS A 118 -0.08 -9.79 0.80
CA LYS A 118 0.18 -8.38 1.17
C LYS A 118 0.84 -7.60 0.05
N TRP A 119 1.85 -8.15 -0.62
CA TRP A 119 2.48 -7.46 -1.75
C TRP A 119 1.55 -7.40 -2.95
N GLN A 120 0.83 -8.48 -3.26
CA GLN A 120 -0.15 -8.48 -4.37
C GLN A 120 -1.26 -7.46 -4.16
N PHE A 121 -1.76 -7.34 -2.93
CA PHE A 121 -2.70 -6.29 -2.59
C PHE A 121 -2.12 -4.90 -2.85
N THR A 122 -0.86 -4.67 -2.48
CA THR A 122 -0.19 -3.39 -2.69
C THR A 122 0.03 -3.08 -4.18
N GLN A 123 0.40 -4.08 -4.98
CA GLN A 123 0.55 -3.94 -6.44
C GLN A 123 -0.75 -3.58 -7.14
N ARG A 124 -1.90 -4.03 -6.62
CA ARG A 124 -3.21 -3.63 -7.13
C ARG A 124 -3.59 -2.19 -6.78
N LEU A 125 -2.99 -1.63 -5.72
CA LEU A 125 -3.29 -0.28 -5.23
C LEU A 125 -2.35 0.77 -5.79
N ILE A 126 -1.10 0.42 -6.10
CA ILE A 126 -0.09 1.39 -6.51
C ILE A 126 0.52 0.95 -7.84
N PRO A 127 0.25 1.68 -8.94
CA PRO A 127 0.84 1.39 -10.24
C PRO A 127 2.35 1.61 -10.19
N ASN A 128 3.09 0.98 -11.09
CA ASN A 128 4.54 1.19 -11.28
C ASN A 128 5.41 0.95 -10.03
N CYS A 129 5.00 0.07 -9.12
CA CYS A 129 5.75 -0.25 -7.90
C CYS A 129 6.75 -1.41 -8.04
N GLN A 130 6.88 -2.01 -9.23
CA GLN A 130 7.68 -3.22 -9.49
C GLN A 130 9.14 -3.07 -9.07
N GLN A 131 9.76 -1.95 -9.43
CA GLN A 131 11.18 -1.72 -9.14
C GLN A 131 11.47 -1.69 -7.64
N ALA A 132 10.52 -1.23 -6.82
CA ALA A 132 10.67 -1.24 -5.38
C ALA A 132 10.53 -2.65 -4.77
N LEU A 133 9.97 -3.61 -5.50
CA LEU A 133 9.78 -4.99 -5.04
C LEU A 133 10.93 -5.91 -5.42
N THR A 134 11.93 -5.44 -6.19
CA THR A 134 13.10 -6.22 -6.59
C THR A 134 13.87 -6.77 -5.38
N ASP A 135 13.95 -6.02 -4.27
CA ASP A 135 14.57 -6.49 -3.03
C ASP A 135 13.87 -7.73 -2.47
N ILE A 136 12.54 -7.79 -2.57
CA ILE A 136 11.75 -8.95 -2.17
C ILE A 136 12.06 -10.14 -3.07
N GLU A 137 12.17 -9.92 -4.38
CA GLU A 137 12.52 -10.98 -5.34
C GLU A 137 13.89 -11.58 -5.06
N HIS A 138 14.89 -10.73 -4.75
CA HIS A 138 16.21 -11.19 -4.35
C HIS A 138 16.18 -12.03 -3.08
N LEU A 139 15.43 -11.60 -2.05
CA LEU A 139 15.30 -12.37 -0.81
C LEU A 139 14.59 -13.71 -1.03
N LEU A 140 13.57 -13.73 -1.90
CA LEU A 140 12.92 -14.98 -2.27
C LEU A 140 13.91 -15.94 -2.93
N ALA A 141 14.58 -15.48 -3.99
CA ALA A 141 15.50 -16.29 -4.78
C ALA A 141 16.71 -16.79 -3.98
N ASN A 142 17.28 -15.94 -3.12
CA ASN A 142 18.59 -16.17 -2.53
C ASN A 142 18.53 -16.63 -1.06
N SER A 143 17.39 -16.48 -0.37
CA SER A 143 17.28 -16.81 1.05
C SER A 143 16.13 -17.77 1.33
N ILE A 144 14.90 -17.39 0.97
CA ILE A 144 13.70 -18.17 1.31
C ILE A 144 13.66 -19.49 0.55
N LEU A 145 13.77 -19.45 -0.78
CA LEU A 145 13.60 -20.65 -1.58
C LEU A 145 14.71 -21.67 -1.30
N PRO A 146 16.01 -21.29 -1.22
CA PRO A 146 17.03 -22.22 -0.79
C PRO A 146 16.79 -22.81 0.60
N ALA A 147 16.31 -22.01 1.56
CA ALA A 147 15.99 -22.51 2.90
C ALA A 147 14.81 -23.49 2.92
N ILE A 148 13.78 -23.29 2.09
CA ILE A 148 12.63 -24.19 1.99
C ILE A 148 13.01 -25.52 1.32
N PHE A 149 13.82 -25.49 0.25
CA PHE A 149 14.17 -26.69 -0.52
C PHE A 149 15.43 -27.40 -0.01
N GLY A 150 16.24 -26.74 0.83
CA GLY A 150 17.49 -27.29 1.35
C GLY A 150 18.61 -27.38 0.31
N CYS A 151 18.51 -26.66 -0.82
CA CYS A 151 19.52 -26.63 -1.88
C CYS A 151 19.61 -25.25 -2.54
N GLU A 152 20.76 -24.94 -3.13
CA GLU A 152 20.90 -23.73 -3.94
C GLU A 152 20.14 -23.86 -5.26
N ILE A 153 19.27 -22.89 -5.54
CA ILE A 153 18.50 -22.83 -6.79
C ILE A 153 19.34 -22.09 -7.83
N SER A 154 20.17 -22.84 -8.53
CA SER A 154 21.14 -22.31 -9.49
C SER A 154 20.58 -22.20 -10.92
N HIS A 155 19.49 -22.90 -11.26
CA HIS A 155 18.93 -22.88 -12.61
C HIS A 155 17.76 -21.87 -12.80
N PRO A 156 17.79 -21.02 -13.85
CA PRO A 156 16.68 -20.13 -14.19
C PRO A 156 15.34 -20.86 -14.42
N GLY A 157 15.37 -22.11 -14.89
CA GLY A 157 14.18 -22.94 -15.11
C GLY A 157 13.48 -23.37 -13.83
N GLU A 158 14.20 -23.55 -12.72
CA GLU A 158 13.63 -23.92 -11.41
C GLU A 158 12.97 -22.72 -10.74
N LYS A 159 13.54 -21.52 -10.94
CA LYS A 159 12.90 -20.23 -10.60
C LYS A 159 11.60 -20.02 -11.39
N CYS A 160 11.51 -20.61 -12.59
CA CYS A 160 10.36 -20.57 -13.48
C CYS A 160 9.22 -21.52 -13.05
N LEU A 161 9.49 -22.62 -12.34
CA LEU A 161 8.43 -23.51 -11.80
C LEU A 161 7.58 -22.82 -10.71
N LEU A 162 8.17 -21.84 -10.03
CA LEU A 162 7.47 -20.97 -9.09
C LEU A 162 6.81 -19.77 -9.80
N SER A 163 7.00 -19.60 -11.11
CA SER A 163 6.47 -18.49 -11.92
C SER A 163 5.00 -18.61 -12.32
N SER A 164 4.17 -19.17 -11.42
CA SER A 164 2.77 -18.74 -11.47
C SER A 164 2.77 -17.21 -11.49
N TYR A 165 2.08 -16.60 -12.46
CA TYR A 165 2.13 -15.15 -12.78
C TYR A 165 1.95 -14.22 -11.57
N SER A 166 1.46 -14.76 -10.46
CA SER A 166 1.15 -14.13 -9.19
C SER A 166 2.23 -14.31 -8.11
N PHE A 167 3.25 -15.14 -8.30
CA PHE A 167 4.29 -15.37 -7.29
C PHE A 167 5.38 -14.30 -7.30
N TRP A 168 5.87 -13.95 -8.49
CA TRP A 168 6.90 -12.93 -8.66
C TRP A 168 6.27 -11.52 -8.77
N PRO A 169 6.66 -10.57 -7.89
CA PRO A 169 6.27 -9.18 -7.99
C PRO A 169 6.37 -8.59 -9.40
N SER A 170 7.45 -8.84 -10.12
CA SER A 170 7.69 -8.34 -11.48
C SER A 170 6.71 -8.89 -12.53
N SER A 171 6.00 -9.99 -12.26
CA SER A 171 5.14 -10.68 -13.24
C SER A 171 3.66 -10.24 -13.22
N CYS A 172 3.28 -9.33 -12.32
CA CYS A 172 1.87 -8.92 -12.17
C CYS A 172 1.44 -7.91 -13.26
N PRO A 173 0.36 -8.17 -14.03
CA PRO A 173 -0.15 -7.24 -15.04
C PRO A 173 -0.57 -5.91 -14.41
N GLN A 174 -0.10 -4.79 -14.98
CA GLN A 174 -0.53 -3.48 -14.53
C GLN A 174 -1.97 -3.21 -14.98
N SER A 175 -2.82 -2.72 -14.07
CA SER A 175 -4.06 -2.07 -14.50
C SER A 175 -3.73 -0.63 -14.86
N ASP A 176 -3.90 -0.25 -16.13
CA ASP A 176 -3.96 1.15 -16.56
C ASP A 176 -5.10 1.83 -15.81
N ARG A 177 -4.77 2.50 -14.71
CA ARG A 177 -5.68 3.38 -13.99
C ARG A 177 -4.98 4.70 -13.77
N ASP A 178 -4.91 5.46 -14.85
CA ASP A 178 -4.79 6.91 -14.77
C ASP A 178 -6.12 7.44 -14.20
N LEU A 179 -6.09 7.82 -12.93
CA LEU A 179 -7.12 8.63 -12.26
C LEU A 179 -6.56 10.01 -11.98
#